data_AF-A0A929P4T5-F1
#
_entry.id   AF-A0A929P4T5-F1
#
_cell.length_a   1.000
_cell.length_b   1.000
_cell.length_c   1.000
_cell.angle_alpha   90.00
_cell.angle_beta   90.00
_cell.angle_gamma   90.00
#
_symmetry.space_group_name_H-M   'P 1'
#
loop_
_entity.id
_entity.type
_entity.pdbx_description
1 polymer ?
#
loop_
_entity_poly.entity_id
_entity_poly.type
_entity_poly.pdbx_seq_one_letter_code
_entity_poly.pdbx_strand_id
1 'polypeptide(L)'
;MSGGIQLSSEMIADIKSVISKHDPQAENDLYFMQYLSAITGYVLAQQDQPGLDKKSMLDDLNHFTSQVLNQVEQDMKPAEDAFGIWKPGDS
;
A
#
# COMPACT_ATOMS: atom_id res chain seq x y z
N MET A 1 10.38 15.15 -6.92
CA MET A 1 10.83 13.79 -7.28
C MET A 1 10.26 12.83 -6.26
N SER A 2 9.07 12.28 -6.49
CA SER A 2 8.41 11.32 -5.59
C SER A 2 8.99 9.92 -5.83
N GLY A 3 10.06 9.58 -5.11
CA GLY A 3 10.55 8.21 -5.02
C GLY A 3 9.59 7.36 -4.18
N GLY A 4 8.39 7.11 -4.69
CA GLY A 4 7.38 6.29 -4.02
C GLY A 4 7.80 4.82 -3.97
N ILE A 5 7.40 4.12 -2.90
CA ILE A 5 7.56 2.66 -2.82
C ILE A 5 6.77 2.04 -3.98
N GLN A 6 7.44 1.28 -4.84
CA GLN A 6 6.79 0.53 -5.92
C GLN A 6 6.41 -0.85 -5.40
N LEU A 7 5.11 -1.12 -5.36
CA LEU A 7 4.58 -2.44 -5.02
C LEU A 7 4.28 -3.18 -6.32
N SER A 8 5.00 -4.28 -6.58
CA SER A 8 4.64 -5.21 -7.65
C SER A 8 3.71 -6.28 -7.12
N SER A 9 2.81 -6.78 -7.97
CA SER A 9 1.92 -7.89 -7.61
C SER A 9 2.69 -9.15 -7.21
N GLU A 10 3.85 -9.38 -7.82
CA GLU A 10 4.76 -10.49 -7.49
C GLU A 10 5.31 -10.36 -6.07
N MET A 11 5.80 -9.18 -5.68
CA MET A 11 6.31 -8.93 -4.34
C MET A 11 5.23 -9.15 -3.27
N ILE A 12 4.00 -8.68 -3.52
CA ILE A 12 2.88 -8.88 -2.59
C ILE A 12 2.54 -10.37 -2.46
N ALA A 13 2.51 -11.10 -3.58
CA ALA A 13 2.23 -12.54 -3.58
C ALA A 13 3.30 -13.34 -2.83
N ASP A 14 4.57 -13.01 -3.00
CA ASP A 14 5.67 -13.67 -2.31
C ASP A 14 5.61 -13.46 -0.80
N ILE A 15 5.34 -12.22 -0.35
CA ILE A 15 5.21 -11.91 1.08
C ILE A 15 4.01 -12.65 1.67
N LYS A 16 2.86 -12.67 0.97
CA LYS A 16 1.68 -13.41 1.40
C LYS A 16 1.97 -14.90 1.53
N SER A 17 2.66 -15.48 0.55
CA SER A 17 3.08 -16.89 0.59
C SER A 17 3.95 -17.20 1.82
N VAL A 18 4.89 -16.32 2.17
CA VAL A 18 5.73 -16.51 3.36
C VAL A 18 4.89 -16.51 4.63
N ILE A 19 3.96 -15.57 4.79
CA ILE A 19 3.12 -15.49 5.98
C ILE A 19 2.16 -16.69 6.05
N SER A 20 1.53 -17.07 4.93
CA SER A 20 0.64 -18.23 4.85
C SER A 20 1.30 -19.57 5.20
N LYS A 21 2.62 -19.70 4.99
CA LYS A 21 3.37 -20.91 5.42
C LYS A 21 3.39 -21.07 6.94
N HIS A 22 3.33 -19.98 7.69
CA HIS A 22 3.32 -20.00 9.15
C HIS A 22 1.90 -19.99 9.73
N ASP A 23 0.98 -19.31 9.05
CA ASP A 23 -0.43 -19.25 9.44
C ASP A 23 -1.34 -19.28 8.20
N PRO A 24 -2.01 -20.42 7.91
CA PRO A 24 -2.93 -20.52 6.78
C PRO A 24 -4.09 -19.51 6.80
N GLN A 25 -4.43 -18.91 7.94
CA GLN A 25 -5.45 -17.86 8.01
C GLN A 25 -5.04 -16.58 7.28
N ALA A 26 -3.73 -16.37 7.06
CA ALA A 26 -3.20 -15.24 6.31
C ALA A 26 -3.49 -15.29 4.80
N GLU A 27 -4.07 -16.38 4.28
CA GLU A 27 -4.67 -16.38 2.93
C GLU A 27 -5.80 -15.36 2.79
N ASN A 28 -6.45 -15.00 3.90
CA ASN A 28 -7.41 -13.91 3.95
C ASN A 28 -6.67 -12.56 4.04
N ASP A 29 -6.99 -11.63 3.12
CA ASP A 29 -6.30 -10.35 3.01
C ASP A 29 -6.40 -9.47 4.27
N LEU A 30 -7.49 -9.57 5.04
CA LEU A 30 -7.64 -8.84 6.30
C LEU A 30 -6.69 -9.35 7.39
N TYR A 31 -6.40 -10.66 7.42
CA TYR A 31 -5.41 -11.23 8.33
C TYR A 31 -3.99 -10.92 7.86
N PHE A 32 -3.74 -11.02 6.55
CA PHE A 32 -2.47 -10.61 5.94
C PHE A 32 -2.08 -9.17 6.32
N MET A 33 -3.01 -8.20 6.20
CA MET A 33 -2.77 -6.81 6.59
C MET A 33 -2.47 -6.62 8.09
N GLN A 34 -3.09 -7.43 8.96
CA GLN A 34 -2.78 -7.43 10.40
C GLN A 34 -1.34 -7.89 10.66
N TYR A 35 -0.86 -8.91 9.95
CA TYR A 35 0.52 -9.36 10.04
C TYR A 35 1.51 -8.28 9.61
N LEU A 36 1.26 -7.59 8.50
CA LEU A 36 2.12 -6.48 8.06
C LEU A 36 2.20 -5.35 9.10
N SER A 37 1.07 -5.01 9.70
CA SER A 37 1.00 -4.03 10.79
C SER A 37 1.78 -4.49 12.04
N ALA A 38 1.62 -5.75 12.42
CA ALA A 38 2.33 -6.33 13.56
C ALA A 38 3.85 -6.40 13.34
N ILE A 39 4.30 -6.79 12.14
CA ILE A 39 5.71 -6.80 11.75
C ILE A 39 6.30 -5.39 11.86
N THR A 40 5.56 -4.38 11.38
CA THR A 40 5.98 -2.97 11.49
C THR A 40 6.23 -2.57 12.94
N GLY A 41 5.27 -2.86 13.83
CA GLY A 41 5.41 -2.59 15.26
C GLY A 41 6.57 -3.36 15.90
N TYR A 42 6.75 -4.63 15.53
CA TYR A 42 7.83 -5.49 16.03
C TYR A 42 9.21 -4.96 15.62
N VAL A 43 9.41 -4.62 14.35
CA VAL A 43 10.68 -4.07 13.83
C VAL A 43 10.98 -2.72 14.46
N LEU A 44 9.98 -1.86 14.64
CA LEU A 44 10.16 -0.55 15.28
C LEU A 44 10.48 -0.67 16.77
N ALA A 45 9.85 -1.63 17.47
CA ALA A 45 10.12 -1.88 18.88
C ALA A 45 11.60 -2.23 19.13
N GLN A 46 12.24 -2.91 18.18
CA GLN A 46 13.66 -3.29 18.26
C GLN A 46 14.65 -2.15 18.01
N GLN A 47 14.20 -1.00 17.48
CA GLN A 47 15.10 0.12 17.21
C GLN A 47 15.63 0.71 18.53
N ASP A 48 16.94 0.88 18.63
CA ASP A 48 17.65 1.39 19.81
C ASP A 48 18.26 2.79 19.59
N GLN A 49 17.99 3.40 18.44
CA GLN A 49 18.48 4.73 18.09
C GLN A 49 18.10 5.77 19.16
N PRO A 50 19.09 6.44 19.77
CA PRO A 50 18.83 7.49 20.75
C PRO A 50 18.00 8.64 20.16
N GLY A 51 16.96 9.06 20.88
CA GLY A 51 16.09 10.15 20.45
C GLY A 51 15.06 9.80 19.37
N LEU A 52 14.96 8.53 18.96
CA LEU A 52 13.90 8.08 18.06
C LEU A 52 12.54 8.10 18.77
N ASP A 53 11.63 8.95 18.29
CA ASP A 53 10.23 8.91 18.70
C ASP A 53 9.49 7.83 17.91
N LYS A 54 9.42 6.64 18.50
CA LYS A 54 8.72 5.49 17.91
C LYS A 54 7.23 5.76 17.69
N LYS A 55 6.58 6.60 18.51
CA LYS A 55 5.16 6.91 18.32
C LYS A 55 4.96 7.82 17.11
N SER A 56 5.76 8.89 17.03
CA SER A 56 5.75 9.77 15.84
C SER A 56 6.03 8.98 14.56
N MET A 57 6.96 8.03 14.59
CA MET A 57 7.25 7.17 13.44
C MET A 57 6.05 6.30 13.02
N LEU A 58 5.26 5.79 13.97
CA LEU A 58 4.04 5.05 13.64
C LEU A 58 2.98 5.96 13.00
N ASP A 59 2.84 7.18 13.49
CA ASP A 59 1.91 8.16 12.93
C ASP A 59 2.31 8.53 11.48
N ASP A 60 3.61 8.73 11.23
CA ASP A 60 4.16 8.98 9.90
C ASP A 60 3.91 7.80 8.94
N LEU A 61 4.11 6.56 9.41
CA LEU A 61 3.82 5.35 8.63
C LEU A 61 2.33 5.18 8.33
N ASN A 62 1.45 5.51 9.27
CA ASN A 62 0.01 5.50 9.06
C ASN A 62 -0.42 6.55 8.01
N HIS A 63 0.15 7.75 8.09
CA HIS A 63 -0.08 8.79 7.09
C HIS A 63 0.41 8.36 5.70
N PHE A 64 1.61 7.80 5.61
CA PHE A 64 2.16 7.27 4.37
C PHE A 64 1.28 6.16 3.77
N THR A 65 0.84 5.20 4.58
CA THR A 65 -0.03 4.10 4.12
C THR A 65 -1.36 4.63 3.59
N SER A 66 -1.92 5.67 4.24
CA SER A 66 -3.13 6.35 3.79
C SER A 66 -2.93 7.06 2.43
N GLN A 67 -1.76 7.65 2.19
CA GLN A 67 -1.41 8.24 0.88
C GLN A 67 -1.32 7.18 -0.21
N VAL A 68 -0.70 6.02 0.07
CA VAL A 68 -0.60 4.90 -0.88
C VAL A 68 -2.00 4.38 -1.23
N LEU A 69 -2.87 4.18 -0.24
CA LEU A 69 -4.27 3.78 -0.48
C LEU A 69 -4.96 4.75 -1.44
N ASN A 70 -4.93 6.05 -1.13
CA ASN A 70 -5.57 7.07 -1.96
C ASN A 70 -5.01 7.09 -3.40
N GLN A 71 -3.70 6.89 -3.56
CA GLN A 71 -3.07 6.84 -4.88
C GLN A 71 -3.54 5.62 -5.67
N VAL A 72 -3.53 4.43 -5.08
CA VAL A 72 -3.99 3.20 -5.75
C VAL A 72 -5.47 3.29 -6.11
N GLU A 73 -6.31 3.81 -5.21
CA GLU A 73 -7.74 4.02 -5.52
C GLU A 73 -7.97 5.03 -6.65
N GLN A 74 -7.11 6.05 -6.78
CA GLN A 74 -7.16 6.99 -7.90
C GLN A 74 -6.75 6.32 -9.21
N ASP A 75 -5.68 5.52 -9.20
CA ASP A 75 -5.18 4.81 -10.38
C ASP A 75 -6.14 3.69 -10.85
N MET A 76 -6.97 3.17 -9.93
CA MET A 76 -8.01 2.19 -10.24
C MET A 76 -9.27 2.81 -10.85
N LYS A 77 -9.45 4.14 -10.81
CA LYS A 77 -10.59 4.78 -11.49
C LYS A 77 -10.38 4.71 -13.00
N PRO A 78 -11.37 4.23 -13.77
CA PRO A 78 -11.31 4.31 -15.23
C PRO A 78 -11.10 5.77 -15.62
N ALA A 79 -10.19 6.03 -16.58
CA ALA A 79 -10.13 7.33 -17.20
C ALA A 79 -11.52 7.63 -17.79
N GLU A 80 -12.21 8.64 -17.26
CA GLU A 80 -13.46 9.12 -17.86
C GLU A 80 -13.13 9.49 -19.31
N ASP A 81 -13.72 8.73 -20.24
CA ASP A 81 -13.62 8.92 -21.68
C ASP A 81 -13.87 10.40 -22.00
N ALA A 82 -12.81 11.16 -22.20
CA ALA A 82 -12.84 12.41 -22.94
C ALA A 82 -13.04 12.11 -24.44
N PHE A 83 -14.07 11.33 -24.77
CA PHE A 83 -14.63 11.21 -26.11
C PHE A 83 -15.49 12.45 -26.37
N GLY A 84 -14.81 13.58 -26.52
CA GLY A 84 -15.33 14.76 -27.20
C GLY A 84 -15.53 14.43 -28.68
N ILE A 85 -16.70 13.89 -28.97
CA ILE A 85 -17.40 13.78 -30.26
C ILE A 85 -16.78 14.67 -31.36
N TRP A 86 -16.09 14.07 -32.34
CA TRP A 86 -15.92 14.72 -33.65
C TRP A 86 -17.23 14.52 -34.43
N LYS A 87 -17.90 15.61 -34.81
CA LYS A 87 -19.01 15.56 -35.79
C LYS A 87 -18.47 16.00 -37.16
N PRO A 88 -18.21 15.08 -38.10
CA PRO A 88 -18.05 15.47 -39.50
C PRO A 88 -19.41 15.87 -40.09
N GLY A 89 -19.50 17.07 -40.64
CA GLY A 89 -20.53 17.41 -41.61
C GLY A 89 -21.59 18.40 -41.13
N ASP A 90 -21.20 19.65 -40.84
CA ASP A 90 -22.04 20.76 -41.28
C ASP A 90 -21.81 20.90 -42.79
N SER A 91 -22.79 20.42 -43.56
CA SER A 91 -22.87 20.50 -45.02
C SER A 91 -23.54 21.80 -45.44
#